data_AF-A0A928VJP0-F1
#
_entry.id   AF-A0A928VJP0-F1
#
_cell.length_a   1.000
_cell.length_b   1.000
_cell.length_c   1.000
_cell.angle_alpha   90.00
_cell.angle_beta   90.00
_cell.angle_gamma   90.00
#
_symmetry.space_group_name_H-M   'P 1'
#
loop_
_entity.id
_entity.type
_entity.pdbx_description
1 polymer ?
#
loop_
_entity_poly.entity_id
_entity_poly.type
_entity_poly.pdbx_seq_one_letter_code
_entity_poly.pdbx_strand_id
1 'polypeptide(L)' 'MPKITAQGKTIECESGANLRQVLLKNGIDLYNSGSTVINCRGIGTCGTCAVEIEGDI' A
#
# COMPACT_ATOMS: atom_id res chain seq x y z
N MET A 1 -9.24 -11.82 9.92
CA MET A 1 -8.30 -10.75 9.55
C MET A 1 -7.67 -11.12 8.24
N PRO A 2 -7.86 -10.34 7.16
CA PRO A 2 -7.20 -10.60 5.89
C PRO A 2 -5.67 -10.63 6.04
N LYS A 3 -5.04 -11.44 5.19
CA LYS A 3 -3.58 -11.51 5.06
C LYS A 3 -3.21 -10.98 3.68
N ILE A 4 -2.27 -10.05 3.63
CA ILE A 4 -1.74 -9.50 2.39
C ILE A 4 -0.25 -9.86 2.29
N THR A 5 0.22 -10.17 1.09
CA THR A 5 1.63 -10.41 0.82
C THR A 5 2.14 -9.38 -0.19
N ALA A 6 3.18 -8.65 0.19
CA ALA A 6 3.80 -7.65 -0.68
C ALA A 6 5.31 -7.60 -0.41
N GLN A 7 6.12 -7.51 -1.46
CA GLN A 7 7.59 -7.45 -1.37
C GLN A 7 8.19 -8.53 -0.43
N GLY A 8 7.65 -9.74 -0.49
CA GLY A 8 8.09 -10.88 0.33
C GLY A 8 7.66 -10.85 1.80
N LYS A 9 6.89 -9.84 2.23
CA LYS A 9 6.36 -9.74 3.60
C LYS A 9 4.88 -10.11 3.62
N THR A 10 4.50 -10.96 4.57
CA THR A 10 3.10 -11.27 4.87
C THR A 10 2.64 -10.46 6.07
N ILE A 11 1.55 -9.73 5.91
CA ILE A 11 1.02 -8.78 6.90
C ILE A 11 -0.41 -9.17 7.23
N GLU A 12 -0.72 -9.31 8.51
CA GLU A 12 -2.10 -9.40 9.01
C GLU A 12 -2.66 -7.99 9.20
N CYS A 13 -3.87 -7.74 8.70
CA CYS A 13 -4.54 -6.45 8.86
C CYS A 13 -6.02 -6.61 9.20
N GLU A 14 -6.61 -5.54 9.72
CA GLU A 14 -8.05 -5.48 10.00
C GLU A 14 -8.85 -5.29 8.71
N SER A 15 -10.04 -5.88 8.65
CA SER A 15 -10.96 -5.63 7.54
C SER A 15 -11.40 -4.17 7.54
N GLY A 16 -11.42 -3.53 6.37
CA GLY A 16 -11.70 -2.10 6.23
C GLY A 16 -10.50 -1.17 6.50
N ALA A 17 -9.35 -1.71 6.92
CA ALA A 17 -8.14 -0.92 7.05
C ALA A 17 -7.69 -0.35 5.69
N ASN A 18 -7.16 0.89 5.70
CA ASN A 18 -6.63 1.49 4.49
C ASN A 18 -5.34 0.79 4.05
N LEU A 19 -5.37 0.13 2.89
CA LEU A 19 -4.24 -0.67 2.39
C LEU A 19 -2.94 0.13 2.26
N ARG A 20 -2.99 1.37 1.75
CA ARG A 20 -1.81 2.24 1.64
C ARG A 20 -1.12 2.44 2.99
N GLN A 21 -1.90 2.73 4.05
CA GLN A 21 -1.33 2.94 5.39
C GLN A 21 -0.75 1.65 5.97
N VAL A 22 -1.42 0.52 5.78
CA VAL A 22 -0.92 -0.80 6.24
C VAL A 22 0.42 -1.12 5.57
N LEU A 23 0.52 -0.96 4.26
CA LEU A 23 1.74 -1.23 3.50
C LEU A 23 2.89 -0.30 3.94
N LEU A 24 2.65 1.01 4.05
CA LEU A 24 3.68 1.96 4.50
C LEU A 24 4.15 1.68 5.93
N LYS A 25 3.23 1.35 6.86
CA LYS A 25 3.58 1.01 8.24
C LYS A 25 4.50 -0.22 8.34
N ASN A 26 4.41 -1.13 7.38
CA ASN A 26 5.22 -2.35 7.32
C ASN A 26 6.46 -2.21 6.42
N GLY A 27 6.78 -0.98 6.00
CA GLY A 27 7.95 -0.69 5.17
C GLY A 27 7.87 -1.36 3.80
N ILE A 28 6.69 -1.31 3.18
CA ILE A 28 6.51 -1.65 1.77
C ILE A 28 6.68 -0.37 0.96
N ASP A 29 7.58 -0.42 -0.02
CA ASP A 29 7.85 0.72 -0.89
C ASP A 29 6.74 0.86 -1.94
N LEU A 30 5.86 1.86 -1.76
CA LEU A 30 4.79 2.18 -2.71
C LEU A 30 5.17 3.25 -3.74
N TYR A 31 6.25 3.96 -3.49
CA TYR A 31 6.66 5.12 -4.28
C TYR A 31 7.98 4.84 -4.99
N ASN A 32 8.09 5.33 -6.21
CA ASN A 32 9.32 5.31 -6.99
C ASN A 32 9.96 6.71 -7.05
N SER A 33 11.29 6.72 -7.14
CA SER A 33 12.08 7.93 -7.43
C SER A 33 11.60 9.18 -6.68
N GLY A 34 11.18 10.24 -7.38
CA GLY A 34 10.72 11.48 -6.77
C GLY A 34 9.37 11.39 -6.05
N SER A 35 8.53 10.41 -6.37
CA SER A 35 7.17 10.30 -5.80
C SER A 35 7.18 10.01 -4.29
N THR A 36 8.29 9.54 -3.73
CA THR A 36 8.49 9.43 -2.27
C THR A 36 8.36 10.80 -1.59
N VAL A 37 8.75 11.89 -2.28
CA VAL A 37 8.70 13.26 -1.75
C VAL A 37 7.44 14.01 -2.21
N ILE A 38 7.04 13.86 -3.49
CA ILE A 38 5.99 14.69 -4.12
C ILE A 38 4.61 14.00 -4.25
N ASN A 39 4.30 12.99 -3.45
CA ASN A 39 2.99 12.32 -3.50
C ASN A 39 1.85 13.13 -2.84
N CYS A 40 0.61 12.79 -3.22
CA CYS A 40 -0.62 13.39 -2.66
C CYS A 40 -0.96 12.93 -1.23
N ARG A 41 -0.08 12.19 -0.55
CA ARG A 41 -0.27 11.68 0.81
C ARG A 41 -1.54 10.84 1.05
N GLY A 42 -2.13 10.28 -0.01
CA GLY A 42 -3.33 9.44 0.07
C GLY A 42 -4.64 10.15 -0.27
N ILE A 43 -4.61 11.36 -0.83
CA ILE A 43 -5.80 12.09 -1.30
C ILE A 43 -6.38 11.48 -2.60
N GLY A 44 -5.59 10.70 -3.33
CA GLY A 44 -6.03 9.99 -4.54
C GLY A 44 -5.87 10.78 -5.85
N THR A 45 -5.22 11.95 -5.82
CA THR A 45 -5.08 12.82 -7.01
C THR A 45 -3.84 12.54 -7.86
N CYS A 46 -2.78 11.96 -7.28
CA CYS A 46 -1.53 11.74 -8.03
C CYS A 46 -1.37 10.32 -8.58
N GLY A 47 -2.16 9.34 -8.13
CA GLY A 47 -2.05 7.93 -8.55
C GLY A 47 -0.75 7.20 -8.20
N THR A 48 0.23 7.85 -7.58
CA THR A 48 1.59 7.30 -7.41
C THR A 48 1.72 6.18 -6.37
N CYS A 49 0.67 5.86 -5.62
CA CYS A 49 0.62 4.71 -4.71
C CYS A 49 -0.35 3.61 -5.19
N ALA A 50 -0.71 3.61 -6.48
CA ALA A 50 -1.53 2.56 -7.05
C ALA A 50 -0.82 1.20 -6.98
N VAL A 51 -1.58 0.15 -6.70
CA VAL A 51 -1.11 -1.24 -6.63
C VAL A 51 -2.11 -2.12 -7.36
N GLU A 52 -1.60 -3.20 -7.95
CA GLU A 52 -2.42 -4.30 -8.44
C GLU A 52 -2.77 -5.24 -7.28
N ILE A 53 -3.97 -5.81 -7.32
CA ILE A 53 -4.44 -6.78 -6.32
C ILE A 53 -4.68 -8.10 -7.04
N GLU A 54 -4.06 -9.16 -6.52
CA GLU A 54 -4.23 -10.53 -7.01
C GLU A 54 -4.82 -11.41 -5.89
N GLY A 55 -5.72 -12.32 -6.28
CA GLY A 55 -6.37 -13.28 -5.37
C GLY A 55 -7.82 -12.96 -5.04
N ASP A 56 -8.39 -13.76 -4.13
CA ASP A 56 -9.78 -13.62 -3.69
C ASP A 56 -9.96 -12.36 -2.81
N ILE A 57 -11.06 -11.64 -3.02
CA ILE A 57 -11.43 -10.39 -2.32
C ILE A 57 -12.70 -10.61 -1.50
#